data_AF-A0A2E6TD89-F1
#
_entry.id   AF-A0A2E6TD89-F1
#
_cell.length_a   1.000
_cell.length_b   1.000
_cell.length_c   1.000
_cell.angle_alpha   90.00
_cell.angle_beta   90.00
_cell.angle_gamma   90.00
#
_symmetry.space_group_name_H-M   'P 1'
#
loop_
_entity.id
_entity.type
_entity.pdbx_description
1 polymer ?
#
loop_
_entity_poly.entity_id
_entity_poly.type
_entity_poly.pdbx_seq_one_letter_code
_entity_poly.pdbx_strand_id
1 'polypeptide(L)'
;MQPEEERPSPDAPRTGLEPVGKLWKSWAPLWRRRNDWNGYFFPVGTVFSLSLLLSPYLLTNMIAPSWAIAHWDPKTLFTLENGTYLDHTIPFVDWSILIYYTIFAFYVVLPFSAPKTDVGRRELLVAVQFIAISSWLAYLIFLFLPAEVDLRNQAQAAQATPSWTDPLYGWFYWLDRPYNAWPSLHVTQTFLAAIAISRWWKARGLHLRIVVMWILWVALTISTLTTKQHFLWDALSGLVLGLLTWWFGFRLAMRTQNIFGNRNASVQT
;
A
#
# COMPACT_ATOMS: atom_id res chain seq x y z
N MET A 1 -50.45 -33.31 -4.48
CA MET A 1 -50.17 -32.03 -5.15
C MET A 1 -48.84 -31.55 -4.62
N GLN A 2 -47.78 -31.62 -5.43
CA GLN A 2 -46.49 -31.03 -5.10
C GLN A 2 -46.57 -29.51 -5.35
N PRO A 3 -46.00 -28.65 -4.49
CA PRO A 3 -45.98 -27.22 -4.73
C PRO A 3 -45.05 -26.93 -5.92
N GLU A 4 -45.57 -26.15 -6.85
CA GLU A 4 -44.91 -25.75 -8.09
C GLU A 4 -43.69 -24.88 -7.77
N GLU A 5 -42.51 -25.35 -8.18
CA GLU A 5 -41.25 -24.63 -8.02
C GLU A 5 -41.27 -23.41 -8.95
N GLU A 6 -41.38 -22.22 -8.33
CA GLU A 6 -41.49 -20.94 -9.01
C GLU A 6 -40.21 -20.68 -9.83
N ARG A 7 -40.29 -20.88 -11.15
CA ARG A 7 -39.18 -20.60 -12.07
C ARG A 7 -38.88 -19.10 -12.07
N PRO A 8 -37.61 -18.67 -11.93
CA PRO A 8 -37.28 -17.25 -11.90
C PRO A 8 -37.62 -16.59 -13.25
N SER A 9 -38.28 -15.43 -13.18
CA SER A 9 -38.70 -14.63 -14.32
C SER A 9 -37.52 -14.28 -15.27
N PRO A 10 -37.69 -14.38 -16.60
CA PRO A 10 -36.64 -14.07 -17.57
C PRO A 10 -36.21 -12.59 -17.60
N ASP A 11 -36.99 -11.70 -16.97
CA ASP A 11 -36.85 -10.24 -17.09
C ASP A 11 -36.20 -9.56 -15.87
N ALA A 12 -35.50 -10.32 -15.01
CA ALA A 12 -34.65 -9.69 -14.00
C ALA A 12 -33.55 -8.87 -14.70
N PRO A 13 -33.45 -7.55 -14.48
CA PRO A 13 -32.45 -6.74 -15.16
C PRO A 13 -31.06 -7.26 -14.82
N ARG A 14 -30.38 -7.83 -15.83
CA ARG A 14 -28.96 -8.14 -15.75
C ARG A 14 -28.25 -6.82 -15.55
N THR A 15 -27.93 -6.47 -14.31
CA THR A 15 -26.98 -5.40 -14.01
C THR A 15 -25.61 -5.88 -14.48
N GLY A 16 -25.35 -5.77 -15.79
CA GLY A 16 -24.20 -6.32 -16.51
C GLY A 16 -22.86 -5.65 -16.19
N LEU A 17 -22.75 -4.97 -15.05
CA LEU A 17 -21.49 -4.52 -14.51
C LEU A 17 -20.94 -5.65 -13.63
N GLU A 18 -19.90 -6.34 -14.12
CA GLU A 18 -19.07 -7.19 -13.27
C GLU A 18 -18.76 -6.44 -11.96
N PRO A 19 -18.93 -7.08 -10.79
CA PRO A 19 -18.78 -6.37 -9.52
C PRO A 19 -17.34 -5.84 -9.41
N VAL A 20 -17.20 -4.51 -9.35
CA VAL A 20 -15.92 -3.86 -9.08
C VAL A 20 -15.34 -4.44 -7.79
N GLY A 21 -14.10 -4.92 -7.86
CA GLY A 21 -13.47 -5.67 -6.78
C GLY A 21 -13.76 -7.18 -6.77
N LYS A 22 -13.96 -7.79 -7.95
CA LYS A 22 -13.90 -9.26 -8.10
C LYS A 22 -12.57 -9.77 -7.56
N LEU A 23 -12.64 -10.83 -6.75
CA LEU A 23 -11.43 -11.46 -6.20
C LEU A 23 -10.72 -12.26 -7.30
N TRP A 24 -9.40 -12.13 -7.36
CA TRP A 24 -8.54 -12.94 -8.19
C TRP A 24 -8.66 -14.42 -7.79
N LYS A 25 -8.62 -15.30 -8.79
CA LYS A 25 -8.70 -16.75 -8.56
C LYS A 25 -7.53 -17.28 -7.71
N SER A 26 -6.40 -16.57 -7.70
CA SER A 26 -5.23 -16.87 -6.86
C SER A 26 -5.53 -16.82 -5.36
N TRP A 27 -6.61 -16.17 -4.93
CA TRP A 27 -7.04 -16.17 -3.53
C TRP A 27 -7.72 -17.46 -3.09
N ALA A 28 -8.12 -18.35 -4.02
CA ALA A 28 -8.87 -19.55 -3.70
C ALA A 28 -8.20 -20.48 -2.65
N PRO A 29 -6.87 -20.73 -2.68
CA PRO A 29 -6.21 -21.53 -1.65
C PRO A 29 -6.32 -20.91 -0.26
N LEU A 30 -6.08 -19.60 -0.15
CA LEU A 30 -6.19 -18.86 1.11
C LEU A 30 -7.64 -18.83 1.62
N TRP A 31 -8.60 -18.63 0.71
CA TRP A 31 -10.03 -18.60 1.04
C TRP A 31 -10.58 -19.93 1.54
N ARG A 32 -10.15 -21.05 0.95
CA ARG A 32 -10.56 -22.40 1.38
C ARG A 32 -10.15 -22.68 2.83
N ARG A 33 -8.99 -22.17 3.25
CA ARG A 33 -8.41 -22.37 4.58
C ARG A 33 -8.70 -21.22 5.55
N ARG A 34 -9.67 -20.35 5.24
CA ARG A 34 -9.91 -19.11 5.99
C ARG A 34 -10.31 -19.30 7.45
N ASN A 35 -10.84 -20.46 7.81
CA ASN A 35 -11.27 -20.80 9.16
C ASN A 35 -10.22 -21.59 9.96
N ASP A 36 -9.12 -22.01 9.31
CA ASP A 36 -8.02 -22.69 9.97
C ASP A 36 -7.45 -21.81 11.11
N TRP A 37 -6.98 -22.48 12.18
CA TRP A 37 -6.44 -21.83 13.38
C TRP A 37 -7.38 -20.79 13.99
N ASN A 38 -8.66 -21.14 14.13
CA ASN A 38 -9.69 -20.21 14.63
C ASN A 38 -9.72 -18.89 13.84
N GLY A 39 -9.53 -19.00 12.52
CA GLY A 39 -9.47 -17.90 11.57
C GLY A 39 -8.18 -17.07 11.57
N TYR A 40 -7.15 -17.41 12.36
CA TYR A 40 -5.86 -16.71 12.35
C TYR A 40 -4.95 -17.12 11.18
N PHE A 41 -5.21 -18.26 10.53
CA PHE A 41 -4.49 -18.62 9.31
C PHE A 41 -4.68 -17.57 8.21
N PHE A 42 -5.88 -16.99 8.08
CA PHE A 42 -6.21 -16.06 7.01
C PHE A 42 -5.37 -14.76 7.03
N PRO A 43 -5.27 -14.00 8.13
CA PRO A 43 -4.42 -12.82 8.17
C PRO A 43 -2.93 -13.16 7.98
N VAL A 44 -2.43 -14.26 8.56
CA VAL A 44 -1.04 -14.71 8.38
C VAL A 44 -0.75 -15.04 6.91
N GLY A 45 -1.63 -15.83 6.27
CA GLY A 45 -1.51 -16.14 4.86
C GLY A 45 -1.67 -14.92 3.96
N THR A 46 -2.42 -13.90 4.40
CA THR A 46 -2.51 -12.61 3.69
C THR A 46 -1.22 -11.81 3.78
N VAL A 47 -0.56 -11.76 4.94
CA VAL A 47 0.77 -11.14 5.07
C VAL A 47 1.75 -11.79 4.10
N PHE A 48 1.81 -13.12 4.08
CA PHE A 48 2.65 -13.86 3.14
C PHE A 48 2.31 -13.54 1.68
N SER A 49 1.02 -13.53 1.33
CA SER A 49 0.57 -13.23 -0.03
C SER A 49 0.89 -11.80 -0.44
N LEU A 50 0.75 -10.83 0.47
CA LEU A 50 1.11 -9.44 0.24
C LEU A 50 2.61 -9.33 -0.05
N SER A 51 3.47 -9.94 0.77
CA SER A 51 4.92 -9.96 0.54
C SER A 51 5.26 -10.59 -0.82
N LEU A 52 4.59 -11.68 -1.20
CA LEU A 52 4.80 -12.33 -2.49
C LEU A 52 4.41 -11.41 -3.66
N LEU A 53 3.25 -10.75 -3.58
CA LEU A 53 2.74 -9.84 -4.61
C LEU A 53 3.58 -8.57 -4.77
N LEU A 54 4.24 -8.14 -3.69
CA LEU A 54 5.12 -6.98 -3.69
C LEU A 54 6.57 -7.33 -4.05
N SER A 55 6.96 -8.60 -3.96
CA SER A 55 8.32 -9.07 -4.29
C SER A 55 8.86 -8.72 -5.68
N PRO A 56 8.04 -8.49 -6.74
CA PRO A 56 8.54 -7.97 -8.02
C PRO A 56 9.26 -6.62 -7.92
N TYR A 57 9.08 -5.88 -6.84
CA TYR A 57 9.90 -4.71 -6.51
C TYR A 57 11.41 -5.03 -6.44
N LEU A 58 11.77 -6.24 -5.99
CA LEU A 58 13.18 -6.66 -5.98
C LEU A 58 13.72 -6.78 -7.41
N LEU A 59 12.88 -7.18 -8.38
CA LEU A 59 13.26 -7.21 -9.78
C LEU A 59 13.49 -5.79 -10.32
N THR A 60 12.63 -4.83 -9.98
CA THR A 60 12.86 -3.43 -10.38
C THR A 60 14.15 -2.90 -9.77
N ASN A 61 14.47 -3.25 -8.51
CA ASN A 61 15.76 -2.91 -7.90
C ASN A 61 16.97 -3.58 -8.55
N MET A 62 16.82 -4.71 -9.23
CA MET A 62 17.93 -5.34 -9.96
C MET A 62 18.12 -4.71 -11.35
N ILE A 63 17.03 -4.40 -12.04
CA ILE A 63 17.05 -3.93 -13.43
C ILE A 63 17.25 -2.42 -13.50
N ALA A 64 16.49 -1.61 -12.74
CA ALA A 64 16.55 -0.14 -12.84
C ALA A 64 17.98 0.44 -12.72
N PRO A 65 18.86 -0.06 -11.83
CA PRO A 65 20.25 0.41 -11.79
C PRO A 65 21.09 0.04 -13.02
N SER A 66 20.77 -1.04 -13.75
CA SER A 66 21.55 -1.45 -14.92
C SER A 66 21.35 -0.56 -16.13
N TRP A 67 20.34 0.33 -16.12
CA TRP A 67 20.13 1.30 -17.18
C TRP A 67 21.17 2.44 -17.15
N ALA A 68 21.83 2.66 -15.99
CA ALA A 68 22.88 3.68 -15.79
C ALA A 68 22.54 5.10 -16.28
N ILE A 69 21.25 5.38 -16.51
CA ILE A 69 20.72 6.66 -16.99
C ILE A 69 19.44 6.92 -16.18
N ALA A 70 19.47 7.91 -15.31
CA ALA A 70 18.24 8.47 -14.74
C ALA A 70 17.52 9.21 -15.87
N HIS A 71 16.34 8.72 -16.26
CA HIS A 71 15.57 9.31 -17.36
C HIS A 71 14.81 10.57 -16.93
N TRP A 72 14.71 10.83 -15.63
CA TRP A 72 13.99 11.96 -15.04
C TRP A 72 14.56 12.35 -13.67
N ASP A 73 14.67 13.66 -13.40
CA ASP A 73 15.04 14.22 -12.09
C ASP A 73 13.82 14.93 -11.45
N PRO A 74 13.17 14.29 -10.44
CA PRO A 74 11.97 14.83 -9.79
C PRO A 74 12.21 16.07 -8.91
N LYS A 75 13.45 16.46 -8.61
CA LYS A 75 13.77 17.65 -7.79
C LYS A 75 13.37 18.98 -8.40
N THR A 76 13.23 18.99 -9.72
CA THR A 76 13.19 20.20 -10.54
C THR A 76 11.96 21.07 -10.31
N LEU A 77 11.00 20.61 -9.51
CA LEU A 77 9.69 21.25 -9.34
C LEU A 77 9.60 22.27 -8.20
N PHE A 78 10.47 22.20 -7.18
CA PHE A 78 10.41 23.09 -6.02
C PHE A 78 11.76 23.75 -5.77
N THR A 79 11.97 24.91 -6.39
CA THR A 79 13.16 25.75 -6.21
C THR A 79 12.87 26.96 -5.34
N LEU A 80 13.74 27.23 -4.38
CA LEU A 80 13.74 28.46 -3.60
C LEU A 80 14.25 29.64 -4.45
N GLU A 81 14.03 30.87 -3.97
CA GLU A 81 14.43 32.11 -4.65
C GLU A 81 15.94 32.15 -4.96
N ASN A 82 16.76 31.55 -4.09
CA ASN A 82 18.21 31.45 -4.27
C ASN A 82 18.67 30.34 -5.23
N GLY A 83 17.74 29.68 -5.94
CA GLY A 83 18.01 28.58 -6.88
C GLY A 83 18.26 27.22 -6.22
N THR A 84 18.18 27.12 -4.89
CA THR A 84 18.35 25.83 -4.19
C THR A 84 17.06 25.01 -4.27
N TYR A 85 17.16 23.72 -4.62
CA TYR A 85 16.02 22.80 -4.55
C TYR A 85 15.58 22.57 -3.10
N LEU A 86 14.27 22.65 -2.85
CA LEU A 86 13.65 22.50 -1.53
C LEU A 86 14.10 21.20 -0.83
N ASP A 87 14.16 20.09 -1.56
CA ASP A 87 14.56 18.78 -1.04
C ASP A 87 15.98 18.74 -0.45
N HIS A 88 16.88 19.57 -0.97
CA HIS A 88 18.25 19.69 -0.43
C HIS A 88 18.29 20.45 0.90
N THR A 89 17.24 21.22 1.22
CA THR A 89 17.14 21.99 2.47
C THR A 89 16.51 21.20 3.62
N ILE A 90 15.75 20.14 3.31
CA ILE A 90 15.19 19.23 4.32
C ILE A 90 16.36 18.58 5.09
N PRO A 91 16.44 18.65 6.42
CA PRO A 91 17.57 18.10 7.16
C PRO A 91 17.55 16.57 7.11
N PHE A 92 18.73 15.97 7.05
CA PHE A 92 18.88 14.54 7.34
C PHE A 92 18.68 14.31 8.84
N VAL A 93 17.77 13.40 9.21
CA VAL A 93 17.47 13.06 10.60
C VAL A 93 17.70 11.56 10.80
N ASP A 94 18.89 11.22 11.30
CA ASP A 94 19.40 9.85 11.34
C ASP A 94 18.43 8.84 11.98
N TRP A 95 17.91 9.15 13.17
CA TRP A 95 17.00 8.27 13.92
C TRP A 95 15.61 8.11 13.27
N SER A 96 15.24 8.96 12.29
CA SER A 96 13.93 8.89 11.62
C SER A 96 13.75 7.61 10.78
N ILE A 97 14.83 6.86 10.52
CA ILE A 97 14.76 5.52 9.92
C ILE A 97 13.87 4.55 10.71
N LEU A 98 13.78 4.71 12.04
CA LEU A 98 12.87 3.91 12.88
C LEU A 98 11.40 4.18 12.56
N ILE A 99 11.06 5.45 12.32
CA ILE A 99 9.71 5.83 11.88
C ILE A 99 9.47 5.29 10.48
N TYR A 100 10.48 5.35 9.59
CA TYR A 100 10.34 4.83 8.24
C TYR A 100 10.03 3.33 8.24
N TYR A 101 10.67 2.56 9.12
CA TYR A 101 10.40 1.13 9.28
C TYR A 101 8.99 0.76 9.75
N THR A 102 8.19 1.73 10.20
CA THR A 102 6.78 1.46 10.50
C THR A 102 5.98 1.01 9.27
N ILE A 103 6.51 1.15 8.04
CA ILE A 103 5.93 0.52 6.85
C ILE A 103 5.70 -0.99 7.03
N PHE A 104 6.65 -1.71 7.64
CA PHE A 104 6.47 -3.15 7.88
C PHE A 104 5.36 -3.44 8.88
N ALA A 105 5.16 -2.54 9.85
CA ALA A 105 4.02 -2.63 10.76
C ALA A 105 2.70 -2.47 10.00
N PHE A 106 2.59 -1.60 9.00
CA PHE A 106 1.38 -1.50 8.18
C PHE A 106 1.05 -2.80 7.45
N TYR A 107 2.04 -3.53 6.93
CA TYR A 107 1.84 -4.82 6.27
C TYR A 107 1.30 -5.91 7.20
N VAL A 108 1.63 -5.85 8.49
CA VAL A 108 1.11 -6.77 9.50
C VAL A 108 -0.23 -6.28 10.06
N VAL A 109 -0.34 -5.01 10.42
CA VAL A 109 -1.54 -4.44 11.05
C VAL A 109 -2.74 -4.49 10.11
N LEU A 110 -2.54 -4.36 8.79
CA LEU A 110 -3.62 -4.40 7.81
C LEU A 110 -4.41 -5.73 7.85
N PRO A 111 -3.81 -6.92 7.61
CA PRO A 111 -4.56 -8.18 7.70
C PRO A 111 -5.17 -8.45 9.07
N PHE A 112 -4.47 -8.13 10.14
CA PHE A 112 -4.94 -8.38 11.51
C PHE A 112 -6.03 -7.41 11.97
N SER A 113 -6.21 -6.29 11.27
CA SER A 113 -7.30 -5.35 11.54
C SER A 113 -8.61 -5.75 10.87
N ALA A 114 -8.60 -6.60 9.85
CA ALA A 114 -9.80 -7.00 9.13
C ALA A 114 -10.74 -7.85 10.03
N PRO A 115 -12.07 -7.68 9.95
CA PRO A 115 -13.01 -8.57 10.62
C PRO A 115 -12.87 -10.00 10.10
N LYS A 116 -12.90 -10.98 11.01
CA LYS A 116 -12.82 -12.41 10.67
C LYS A 116 -14.08 -12.99 10.02
N THR A 117 -15.08 -12.15 9.74
CA THR A 117 -16.26 -12.51 8.94
C THR A 117 -15.89 -12.67 7.46
N ASP A 118 -16.65 -13.42 6.67
CA ASP A 118 -16.41 -13.55 5.23
C ASP A 118 -16.47 -12.20 4.49
N VAL A 119 -17.32 -11.25 4.93
CA VAL A 119 -17.33 -9.89 4.39
C VAL A 119 -16.01 -9.17 4.66
N GLY A 120 -15.56 -9.11 5.91
CA GLY A 120 -14.28 -8.48 6.29
C GLY A 120 -13.06 -9.12 5.63
N ARG A 121 -13.05 -10.44 5.47
CA ARG A 121 -12.01 -11.17 4.72
C ARG A 121 -12.00 -10.78 3.25
N ARG A 122 -13.17 -10.67 2.61
CA ARG A 122 -13.28 -10.24 1.22
C ARG A 122 -12.84 -8.78 1.04
N GLU A 123 -13.22 -7.90 1.95
CA GLU A 123 -12.75 -6.50 2.00
C GLU A 123 -11.22 -6.43 2.11
N LEU A 124 -10.61 -7.27 2.96
CA LEU A 124 -9.14 -7.36 3.08
C LEU A 124 -8.48 -7.76 1.76
N LEU A 125 -8.98 -8.81 1.11
CA LEU A 125 -8.42 -9.25 -0.17
C LEU A 125 -8.56 -8.17 -1.25
N VAL A 126 -9.69 -7.46 -1.28
CA VAL A 126 -9.88 -6.31 -2.17
C VAL A 126 -8.83 -5.22 -1.89
N ALA A 127 -8.59 -4.87 -0.63
CA ALA A 127 -7.57 -3.89 -0.26
C ALA A 127 -6.18 -4.32 -0.74
N VAL A 128 -5.80 -5.58 -0.51
CA VAL A 128 -4.50 -6.14 -0.95
C VAL A 128 -4.37 -6.13 -2.47
N GLN A 129 -5.43 -6.43 -3.22
CA GLN A 129 -5.41 -6.35 -4.69
C GLN A 129 -5.15 -4.93 -5.18
N PHE A 130 -5.80 -3.92 -4.59
CA PHE A 130 -5.58 -2.54 -5.00
C PHE A 130 -4.18 -2.04 -4.64
N ILE A 131 -3.65 -2.44 -3.48
CA ILE A 131 -2.25 -2.20 -3.11
C ILE A 131 -1.30 -2.86 -4.13
N ALA A 132 -1.56 -4.10 -4.53
CA ALA A 132 -0.75 -4.80 -5.52
C ALA A 132 -0.84 -4.15 -6.91
N ILE A 133 -2.04 -3.79 -7.37
CA ILE A 133 -2.24 -3.13 -8.68
C ILE A 133 -1.52 -1.78 -8.74
N SER A 134 -1.68 -0.93 -7.71
CA SER A 134 -0.97 0.36 -7.68
C SER A 134 0.54 0.18 -7.64
N SER A 135 1.00 -0.87 -6.94
CA SER A 135 2.43 -1.22 -6.90
C SER A 135 2.95 -1.64 -8.26
N TRP A 136 2.24 -2.52 -8.96
CA TRP A 136 2.63 -2.98 -10.28
C TRP A 136 2.61 -1.85 -11.31
N LEU A 137 1.68 -0.90 -11.20
CA LEU A 137 1.69 0.30 -12.04
C LEU A 137 2.96 1.14 -11.80
N ALA A 138 3.35 1.37 -10.54
CA ALA A 138 4.58 2.06 -10.24
C ALA A 138 5.83 1.28 -10.68
N TYR A 139 5.82 -0.06 -10.59
CA TYR A 139 6.93 -0.88 -11.08
C TYR A 139 7.17 -0.70 -12.58
N LEU A 140 6.11 -0.55 -13.39
CA LEU A 140 6.26 -0.22 -14.80
C LEU A 140 6.94 1.14 -14.96
N ILE A 141 6.54 2.15 -14.17
CA ILE A 141 7.19 3.46 -14.18
C ILE A 141 8.67 3.34 -13.80
N PHE A 142 9.00 2.61 -12.73
CA PHE A 142 10.39 2.41 -12.31
C PHE A 142 11.26 1.74 -13.38
N LEU A 143 10.69 0.84 -14.17
CA LEU A 143 11.42 0.14 -15.23
C LEU A 143 11.61 0.99 -16.49
N PHE A 144 10.64 1.84 -16.85
CA PHE A 144 10.69 2.62 -18.09
C PHE A 144 11.16 4.07 -17.89
N LEU A 145 10.98 4.62 -16.69
CA LEU A 145 11.30 5.99 -16.29
C LEU A 145 11.95 5.99 -14.89
N PRO A 146 13.11 5.32 -14.71
CA PRO A 146 13.81 5.29 -13.43
C PRO A 146 14.19 6.71 -13.00
N ALA A 147 13.92 7.01 -11.73
CA ALA A 147 14.22 8.27 -11.08
C ALA A 147 15.23 8.00 -9.96
N GLU A 148 16.40 8.63 -10.05
CA GLU A 148 17.49 8.42 -9.10
C GLU A 148 17.40 9.37 -7.91
N VAL A 149 17.54 8.82 -6.70
CA VAL A 149 17.64 9.57 -5.43
C VAL A 149 19.09 9.83 -5.10
N ASP A 150 19.64 10.92 -5.63
CA ASP A 150 21.00 11.36 -5.31
C ASP A 150 21.10 12.11 -3.96
N LEU A 151 19.97 12.41 -3.29
CA LEU A 151 19.94 12.97 -1.93
C LEU A 151 20.65 12.08 -0.90
N ARG A 152 20.77 10.77 -1.20
CA ARG A 152 21.49 9.82 -0.35
C ARG A 152 22.94 10.24 -0.10
N ASN A 153 23.55 11.01 -1.00
CA ASN A 153 24.90 11.56 -0.80
C ASN A 153 24.95 12.48 0.44
N GLN A 154 23.89 13.24 0.73
CA GLN A 154 23.81 14.08 1.94
C GLN A 154 23.72 13.23 3.21
N ALA A 155 22.96 12.12 3.17
CA ALA A 155 22.86 11.19 4.29
C ALA A 155 24.20 10.47 4.54
N GLN A 156 24.86 9.99 3.49
CA GLN A 156 26.17 9.35 3.58
C GLN A 156 27.24 10.29 4.13
N ALA A 157 27.25 11.56 3.70
CA ALA A 157 28.16 12.57 4.25
C ALA A 157 27.87 12.86 5.73
N ALA A 158 26.60 12.92 6.13
CA ALA A 158 26.20 13.11 7.52
C ALA A 158 26.51 11.89 8.42
N GLN A 159 26.60 10.69 7.83
CA GLN A 159 26.98 9.44 8.48
C GLN A 159 28.48 9.12 8.36
N ALA A 160 29.34 10.14 8.19
CA ALA A 160 30.79 9.93 8.11
C ALA A 160 31.39 9.31 9.40
N THR A 161 30.69 9.45 10.53
CA THR A 161 31.02 8.78 11.79
C THR A 161 30.03 7.64 12.06
N PRO A 162 30.49 6.47 12.51
CA PRO A 162 29.60 5.35 12.79
C PRO A 162 28.47 5.69 13.77
N SER A 163 27.24 5.30 13.43
CA SER A 163 26.04 5.44 14.24
C SER A 163 25.39 4.09 14.52
N TRP A 164 24.59 4.01 15.58
CA TRP A 164 23.79 2.82 15.88
C TRP A 164 22.73 2.52 14.81
N THR A 165 22.42 3.50 13.96
CA THR A 165 21.51 3.39 12.82
C THR A 165 22.17 2.81 11.57
N ASP A 166 23.51 2.73 11.49
CA ASP A 166 24.21 2.29 10.27
C ASP A 166 23.74 0.91 9.77
N PRO A 167 23.55 -0.11 10.64
CA PRO A 167 23.03 -1.40 10.19
C PRO A 167 21.60 -1.30 9.65
N LEU A 168 20.79 -0.37 10.18
CA LEU A 168 19.43 -0.13 9.74
C LEU A 168 19.44 0.47 8.33
N TYR A 169 20.26 1.50 8.08
CA TYR A 169 20.40 2.07 6.74
C TYR A 169 21.04 1.09 5.76
N GLY A 170 22.04 0.31 6.18
CA GLY A 170 22.68 -0.69 5.34
C GLY A 170 21.69 -1.74 4.82
N TRP A 171 20.82 -2.26 5.69
CA TRP A 171 19.76 -3.19 5.29
C TRP A 171 18.71 -2.50 4.41
N PHE A 172 18.34 -1.26 4.72
CA PHE A 172 17.38 -0.50 3.91
C PHE A 172 17.91 -0.27 2.48
N TYR A 173 19.17 0.15 2.34
CA TYR A 173 19.79 0.41 1.02
C TYR A 173 20.00 -0.86 0.21
N TRP A 174 20.18 -2.01 0.88
CA TRP A 174 20.20 -3.30 0.21
C TRP A 174 18.83 -3.66 -0.36
N LEU A 175 17.75 -3.38 0.38
CA LEU A 175 16.38 -3.64 -0.05
C LEU A 175 15.83 -2.64 -1.06
N ASP A 176 16.18 -1.36 -0.94
CA ASP A 176 15.67 -0.23 -1.71
C ASP A 176 16.84 0.53 -2.35
N ARG A 177 17.07 0.27 -3.64
CA ARG A 177 18.12 0.93 -4.41
C ARG A 177 17.61 2.29 -4.94
N PRO A 178 18.48 3.27 -5.16
CA PRO A 178 18.07 4.66 -5.33
C PRO A 178 17.34 4.95 -6.65
N TYR A 179 16.99 3.96 -7.49
CA TYR A 179 16.43 4.17 -8.83
C TYR A 179 14.90 4.04 -8.89
N ASN A 180 14.25 3.64 -7.78
CA ASN A 180 12.81 3.38 -7.69
C ASN A 180 12.09 4.46 -6.87
N ALA A 181 12.50 5.73 -7.04
CA ALA A 181 11.98 6.84 -6.23
C ALA A 181 10.52 7.19 -6.55
N TRP A 182 10.21 7.37 -7.83
CA TRP A 182 9.00 8.04 -8.27
C TRP A 182 8.01 7.12 -9.00
N PRO A 183 6.72 7.07 -8.59
CA PRO A 183 6.12 7.68 -7.40
C PRO A 183 6.38 6.87 -6.11
N SER A 184 6.27 7.51 -4.94
CA SER A 184 6.55 6.83 -3.67
C SER A 184 5.55 5.73 -3.34
N LEU A 185 6.00 4.48 -3.42
CA LEU A 185 5.19 3.32 -3.03
C LEU A 185 4.98 3.22 -1.53
N HIS A 186 5.95 3.66 -0.74
CA HIS A 186 5.84 3.71 0.71
C HIS A 186 4.61 4.52 1.13
N VAL A 187 4.42 5.70 0.53
CA VAL A 187 3.25 6.55 0.75
C VAL A 187 1.99 5.90 0.19
N THR A 188 2.02 5.43 -1.07
CA THR A 188 0.86 4.82 -1.75
C THR A 188 0.28 3.63 -0.99
N GLN A 189 1.13 2.66 -0.66
CA GLN A 189 0.75 1.37 -0.07
C GLN A 189 0.24 1.56 1.37
N THR A 190 0.95 2.36 2.18
CA THR A 190 0.56 2.62 3.57
C THR A 190 -0.69 3.50 3.66
N PHE A 191 -0.91 4.41 2.71
CA PHE A 191 -2.14 5.20 2.63
C PHE A 191 -3.37 4.32 2.37
N LEU A 192 -3.29 3.44 1.38
CA LEU A 192 -4.36 2.48 1.07
C LEU A 192 -4.63 1.53 2.25
N ALA A 193 -3.57 1.07 2.92
CA ALA A 193 -3.69 0.27 4.13
C ALA A 193 -4.36 1.07 5.26
N ALA A 194 -3.95 2.32 5.51
CA ALA A 194 -4.53 3.20 6.52
C ALA A 194 -6.02 3.47 6.29
N ILE A 195 -6.45 3.64 5.03
CA ILE A 195 -7.88 3.76 4.68
C ILE A 195 -8.65 2.49 5.05
N ALA A 196 -8.13 1.32 4.68
CA ALA A 196 -8.77 0.04 4.98
C ALA A 196 -8.90 -0.19 6.50
N ILE A 197 -7.80 0.01 7.23
CA ILE A 197 -7.75 -0.13 8.69
C ILE A 197 -8.71 0.86 9.36
N SER A 198 -8.72 2.12 8.92
CA SER A 198 -9.60 3.17 9.46
C SER A 198 -11.06 2.76 9.39
N ARG A 199 -11.48 2.14 8.28
CA ARG A 199 -12.86 1.67 8.09
C ARG A 199 -13.24 0.63 9.15
N TRP A 200 -12.40 -0.39 9.35
CA TRP A 200 -12.69 -1.46 10.31
C TRP A 200 -12.58 -1.01 11.76
N TRP A 201 -11.60 -0.16 12.08
CA TRP A 201 -11.45 0.41 13.41
C TRP A 201 -12.58 1.36 13.76
N LYS A 202 -13.09 2.14 12.78
CA LYS A 202 -14.25 3.01 12.97
C LYS A 202 -15.50 2.21 13.29
N ALA A 203 -15.72 1.09 12.61
CA ALA A 203 -16.83 0.18 12.89
C ALA A 203 -16.77 -0.44 14.30
N ARG A 204 -15.59 -0.45 14.93
CA ARG A 204 -15.36 -0.93 16.31
C ARG A 204 -15.26 0.20 17.35
N GLY A 205 -15.50 1.46 16.97
CA GLY A 205 -15.38 2.61 17.87
C GLY A 205 -13.94 2.97 18.28
N LEU A 206 -12.92 2.48 17.58
CA LEU A 206 -11.50 2.68 17.92
C LEU A 206 -10.95 4.02 17.40
N HIS A 207 -11.65 5.13 17.65
CA HIS A 207 -11.35 6.45 17.08
C HIS A 207 -9.95 6.96 17.43
N LEU A 208 -9.49 6.78 18.67
CA LEU A 208 -8.14 7.18 19.08
C LEU A 208 -7.06 6.43 18.28
N ARG A 209 -7.25 5.13 18.02
CA ARG A 209 -6.29 4.34 17.24
C ARG A 209 -6.20 4.85 15.80
N ILE A 210 -7.32 5.29 15.22
CA ILE A 210 -7.35 5.89 13.88
C ILE A 210 -6.52 7.18 13.86
N VAL A 211 -6.72 8.08 14.83
CA VAL A 211 -5.96 9.33 14.92
C VAL A 211 -4.46 9.04 15.04
N VAL A 212 -4.07 8.15 15.96
CA VAL A 212 -2.66 7.76 16.16
C VAL A 212 -2.06 7.16 14.87
N MET A 213 -2.79 6.30 14.16
CA MET A 213 -2.32 5.71 12.90
C MET A 213 -2.12 6.77 11.80
N TRP A 214 -2.99 7.75 11.67
CA TRP A 214 -2.81 8.82 10.68
C TRP A 214 -1.64 9.74 11.04
N ILE A 215 -1.42 10.02 12.33
CA ILE A 215 -0.21 10.72 12.79
C ILE A 215 1.04 9.91 12.43
N LEU A 216 1.03 8.59 12.67
CA LEU A 216 2.13 7.69 12.30
C LEU A 216 2.35 7.65 10.78
N TRP A 217 1.29 7.67 9.98
CA TRP A 217 1.40 7.70 8.52
C TRP A 217 2.00 9.02 8.01
N VAL A 218 1.63 10.16 8.60
CA VAL A 218 2.25 11.46 8.30
C VAL A 218 3.73 11.44 8.70
N ALA A 219 4.04 10.92 9.90
CA ALA A 219 5.42 10.78 10.36
C ALA A 219 6.25 9.85 9.45
N LEU A 220 5.68 8.74 8.98
CA LEU A 220 6.29 7.85 7.99
C LEU A 220 6.57 8.60 6.69
N THR A 221 5.61 9.36 6.17
CA THR A 221 5.78 10.15 4.95
C THR A 221 6.92 11.17 5.10
N ILE A 222 6.95 11.92 6.20
CA ILE A 222 8.03 12.87 6.51
C ILE A 222 9.37 12.13 6.64
N SER A 223 9.37 10.96 7.28
CA SER A 223 10.60 10.17 7.47
C SER A 223 11.23 9.75 6.15
N THR A 224 10.44 9.55 5.07
CA THR A 224 11.01 9.27 3.74
C THR A 224 11.86 10.42 3.21
N LEU A 225 11.51 11.67 3.56
CA LEU A 225 12.24 12.87 3.16
C LEU A 225 13.46 13.09 4.06
N THR A 226 13.28 12.96 5.38
CA THR A 226 14.37 13.19 6.35
C THR A 226 15.40 12.06 6.39
N THR A 227 15.09 10.88 5.85
CA THR A 227 16.05 9.79 5.60
C THR A 227 16.72 9.91 4.22
N LYS A 228 16.37 10.95 3.45
CA LYS A 228 16.90 11.22 2.10
C LYS A 228 16.62 10.07 1.13
N GLN A 229 15.45 9.46 1.26
CA GLN A 229 15.00 8.32 0.46
C GLN A 229 14.02 8.69 -0.64
N HIS A 230 13.30 9.80 -0.48
CA HIS A 230 12.33 10.30 -1.45
C HIS A 230 12.45 11.82 -1.55
N PHE A 231 12.17 12.33 -2.74
CA PHE A 231 11.86 13.75 -2.95
C PHE A 231 10.43 14.05 -2.50
N LEU A 232 10.15 15.32 -2.20
CA LEU A 232 8.81 15.79 -1.87
C LEU A 232 7.83 15.47 -3.02
N TRP A 233 8.27 15.61 -4.26
CA TRP A 233 7.47 15.25 -5.43
C TRP A 233 7.08 13.76 -5.44
N ASP A 234 7.99 12.87 -5.06
CA ASP A 234 7.72 11.42 -5.00
C ASP A 234 6.66 11.11 -3.96
N ALA A 235 6.76 11.74 -2.78
CA ALA A 235 5.79 11.59 -1.71
C ALA A 235 4.41 12.13 -2.12
N LEU A 236 4.34 13.32 -2.73
CA LEU A 236 3.09 13.93 -3.19
C LEU A 236 2.43 13.11 -4.30
N SER A 237 3.21 12.70 -5.31
CA SER A 237 2.71 11.87 -6.40
C SER A 237 2.32 10.46 -5.93
N GLY A 238 3.01 9.89 -4.94
CA GLY A 238 2.60 8.66 -4.27
C GLY A 238 1.25 8.79 -3.57
N LEU A 239 1.03 9.90 -2.87
CA LEU A 239 -0.29 10.21 -2.30
C LEU A 239 -1.36 10.36 -3.40
N VAL A 240 -1.06 11.05 -4.50
CA VAL A 240 -1.98 11.16 -5.65
C VAL A 240 -2.32 9.78 -6.21
N LEU A 241 -1.33 8.92 -6.43
CA LEU A 241 -1.56 7.53 -6.89
C LEU A 241 -2.46 6.76 -5.91
N GLY A 242 -2.21 6.89 -4.60
CA GLY A 242 -3.06 6.31 -3.56
C GLY A 242 -4.50 6.83 -3.59
N LEU A 243 -4.69 8.14 -3.76
CA LEU A 243 -6.00 8.78 -3.86
C LEU A 243 -6.76 8.36 -5.11
N LEU A 244 -6.09 8.28 -6.27
CA LEU A 244 -6.69 7.80 -7.52
C LEU A 244 -7.10 6.34 -7.40
N THR A 245 -6.21 5.49 -6.88
CA THR A 245 -6.49 4.07 -6.62
C THR A 245 -7.69 3.92 -5.68
N TRP A 246 -7.75 4.76 -4.64
CA TRP A 246 -8.87 4.77 -3.71
C TRP A 246 -10.19 5.20 -4.38
N TRP A 247 -10.18 6.33 -5.08
CA TRP A 247 -11.38 6.94 -5.64
C TRP A 247 -12.03 6.09 -6.73
N PHE A 248 -11.23 5.64 -7.70
CA PHE A 248 -11.73 4.92 -8.88
C PHE A 248 -11.91 3.42 -8.66
N GLY A 249 -11.19 2.84 -7.70
CA GLY A 249 -11.18 1.40 -7.47
C GLY A 249 -11.70 1.01 -6.10
N PHE A 250 -10.89 1.29 -5.07
CA PHE A 250 -11.07 0.72 -3.75
C PHE A 250 -12.39 1.13 -3.08
N ARG A 251 -12.74 2.43 -3.13
CA ARG A 251 -13.97 2.97 -2.55
C ARG A 251 -15.21 2.33 -3.16
N LEU A 252 -15.22 2.15 -4.48
CA LEU A 252 -16.34 1.52 -5.18
C LEU A 252 -16.44 0.04 -4.80
N ALA A 253 -15.32 -0.68 -4.85
CA ALA A 253 -15.26 -2.09 -4.49
C ALA A 253 -15.76 -2.38 -3.06
N MET A 254 -15.38 -1.54 -2.09
CA MET A 254 -15.80 -1.68 -0.68
C MET A 254 -17.29 -1.43 -0.47
N ARG A 255 -17.90 -0.51 -1.25
CA ARG A 255 -19.36 -0.30 -1.22
C ARG A 255 -20.11 -1.54 -1.68
N THR A 256 -19.63 -2.21 -2.73
CA THR A 256 -20.23 -3.44 -3.24
C THR A 256 -20.19 -4.56 -2.22
N GLN A 257 -19.14 -4.66 -1.39
CA GLN A 257 -19.01 -5.71 -0.37
C GLN A 257 -20.07 -5.63 0.72
N ASN A 258 -20.42 -4.42 1.16
CA ASN A 258 -21.51 -4.22 2.11
C ASN A 258 -22.86 -4.72 1.57
N ILE A 259 -23.10 -4.55 0.26
CA ILE A 259 -24.34 -4.99 -0.39
C ILE A 259 -24.38 -6.52 -0.48
N PHE A 260 -23.26 -7.18 -0.82
CA PHE A 260 -23.17 -8.64 -0.83
C PHE A 260 -23.33 -9.26 0.57
N GLY A 261 -22.77 -8.64 1.60
CA GLY A 261 -22.94 -9.08 2.99
C GLY A 261 -24.39 -9.06 3.44
N ASN A 262 -25.12 -7.98 3.15
CA ASN A 262 -26.53 -7.85 3.53
C ASN A 262 -27.45 -8.81 2.76
N ARG A 263 -27.19 -9.05 1.47
CA ARG A 263 -28.00 -10.00 0.66
C ARG A 263 -27.84 -11.46 1.10
N ASN A 264 -26.66 -11.87 1.55
CA ASN A 264 -26.45 -13.24 2.04
C ASN A 264 -27.03 -13.45 3.45
N ALA A 265 -27.11 -12.39 4.26
CA ALA A 265 -27.76 -12.45 5.57
C ALA A 265 -29.28 -12.59 5.46
N SER A 266 -29.92 -11.93 4.49
CA SER A 266 -31.37 -12.00 4.27
C SER A 266 -31.86 -13.31 3.62
N VAL A 267 -30.95 -14.16 3.13
CA VAL A 267 -31.27 -15.49 2.57
C VAL A 267 -31.18 -16.59 3.63
N GLN A 268 -30.62 -16.29 4.81
CA GLN A 268 -30.50 -17.22 5.94
C GLN A 268 -31.52 -16.98 7.06
N THR A 269 -32.46 -16.03 6.87
CA THR A 269 -33.61 -15.77 7.76
C THR A 269 -34.89 -16.19 7.09
#